data_AF-A0A0E3V5H5-F1
#
_entry.id   AF-A0A0E3V5H5-F1
#
_cell.length_a   1.000
_cell.length_b   1.000
_cell.length_c   1.000
_cell.angle_alpha   90.00
_cell.angle_beta   90.00
_cell.angle_gamma   90.00
#
_symmetry.space_group_name_H-M   'P 1'
#
loop_
_entity.id
_entity.type
_entity.pdbx_description
1 polymer ?
#
loop_
_entity_poly.entity_id
_entity_poly.type
_entity_poly.pdbx_seq_one_letter_code
_entity_poly.pdbx_strand_id
1 'polypeptide(L)'
;MKWLAWFLEDKPGPVGKLQVDAPEPLDQPPPKKWMIWVAILLGIACWEVGLLWVFAEWPSLRGSQWLLKLGGLSLYGWASYRVSAKPDYTNLGWWGGLLDNPFRSSDNVNRWLFYLQVLLVPGQLMAYSFVMGWVIFDQLTRKLNS
;
A
#
# COMPACT_ATOMS: atom_id res chain seq x y z
N MET A 1 -8.22 23.10 19.36
CA MET A 1 -8.95 21.81 19.42
C MET A 1 -9.42 21.46 18.01
N LYS A 2 -8.71 20.57 17.29
CA LYS A 2 -8.94 20.33 15.84
C LYS A 2 -10.27 19.62 15.51
N TRP A 3 -10.84 18.85 16.45
CA TRP A 3 -12.12 18.16 16.27
C TRP A 3 -13.33 19.11 16.27
N LEU A 4 -13.23 20.27 16.94
CA LEU A 4 -14.26 21.32 16.92
C LEU A 4 -14.32 22.00 15.55
N ALA A 5 -13.19 22.15 14.85
CA ALA A 5 -13.16 22.71 13.50
C ALA A 5 -13.91 21.84 12.49
N TRP A 6 -13.94 20.51 12.69
CA TRP A 6 -14.72 19.59 11.85
C TRP A 6 -16.23 19.78 12.01
N PHE A 7 -16.69 19.99 13.24
CA PHE A 7 -18.10 20.29 13.52
C PHE A 7 -18.52 21.70 13.07
N LEU A 8 -17.57 22.61 12.95
CA LEU A 8 -17.77 24.02 12.59
C LEU A 8 -17.47 24.33 11.11
N GLU A 9 -17.06 23.33 10.31
CA GLU A 9 -16.79 23.51 8.88
C GLU A 9 -18.11 23.38 8.10
N ASP A 10 -18.72 24.53 7.75
CA ASP A 10 -20.03 24.59 7.08
C ASP A 10 -20.11 23.81 5.77
N LYS A 11 -18.98 23.62 5.06
CA LYS A 11 -18.88 22.87 3.80
C LYS A 11 -17.53 22.13 3.67
N PRO A 12 -17.45 20.86 4.09
CA PRO A 12 -16.25 20.06 3.88
C PRO A 12 -15.96 19.91 2.38
N GLY A 13 -14.69 20.01 2.00
CA GLY A 13 -14.23 19.68 0.65
C GLY A 13 -14.34 18.18 0.37
N PRO A 14 -14.10 17.75 -0.88
CA PRO A 14 -14.18 16.34 -1.23
C PRO A 14 -13.11 15.54 -0.47
N VAL A 15 -13.49 14.34 -0.04
CA VAL A 15 -12.66 13.45 0.78
C VAL A 15 -12.50 12.13 0.05
N GLY A 16 -11.27 11.63 0.07
CA GLY A 16 -10.90 10.31 -0.40
C GLY A 16 -11.58 9.18 0.36
N LYS A 17 -11.33 7.95 -0.06
CA LYS A 17 -11.97 6.76 0.51
C LYS A 17 -10.93 5.71 0.90
N LEU A 18 -11.17 5.09 2.05
CA LEU A 18 -10.53 3.84 2.43
C LEU A 18 -11.45 2.68 2.02
N GLN A 19 -10.91 1.71 1.29
CA GLN A 19 -11.67 0.58 0.78
C GLN A 19 -10.94 -0.72 1.11
N VAL A 20 -11.71 -1.75 1.43
CA VAL A 20 -11.22 -3.13 1.57
C VAL A 20 -11.67 -3.89 0.34
N ASP A 21 -10.75 -4.62 -0.29
CA ASP A 21 -10.97 -5.37 -1.52
C ASP A 21 -11.62 -4.48 -2.60
N ALA A 22 -11.02 -3.30 -2.82
CA ALA A 22 -11.52 -2.31 -3.76
C ALA A 22 -11.70 -2.94 -5.15
N PRO A 23 -12.90 -2.86 -5.76
CA PRO A 23 -13.12 -3.41 -7.07
C PRO A 23 -12.20 -2.75 -8.09
N GLU A 24 -11.62 -3.58 -8.95
CA GLU A 24 -10.77 -3.11 -10.03
C GLU A 24 -11.63 -2.26 -11.00
N PRO A 25 -11.20 -1.04 -11.36
CA PRO A 25 -12.01 -0.19 -12.22
C PRO A 25 -12.20 -0.83 -13.60
N LEU A 26 -13.45 -1.07 -13.99
CA LEU A 26 -13.82 -1.78 -15.22
C LEU A 26 -13.30 -1.10 -16.51
N ASP A 27 -13.07 0.22 -16.46
CA ASP A 27 -12.69 1.02 -17.63
C ASP A 27 -11.18 1.25 -17.77
N GLN A 28 -10.35 0.59 -16.96
CA GLN A 28 -8.89 0.76 -17.06
C GLN A 28 -8.30 -0.06 -18.21
N PRO A 29 -7.52 0.55 -19.11
CA PRO A 29 -6.81 -0.21 -20.14
C PRO A 29 -5.84 -1.19 -19.48
N PRO A 30 -5.66 -2.40 -20.04
CA PRO A 30 -4.76 -3.39 -19.47
C PRO A 30 -3.34 -2.82 -19.35
N PRO A 31 -2.63 -3.08 -18.24
CA PRO A 31 -1.29 -2.57 -18.03
C PRO A 31 -0.35 -3.12 -19.12
N LYS A 32 0.59 -2.27 -19.56
CA LYS A 32 1.62 -2.69 -20.53
C LYS A 32 2.49 -3.78 -19.91
N LYS A 33 2.87 -4.80 -20.69
CA LYS A 33 3.67 -5.95 -20.22
C LYS A 33 4.94 -5.57 -19.46
N TRP A 34 5.62 -4.48 -19.84
CA TRP A 34 6.82 -4.03 -19.13
C TRP A 34 6.52 -3.51 -17.72
N MET A 35 5.35 -2.91 -17.49
CA MET A 35 4.94 -2.41 -16.17
C MET A 35 4.73 -3.56 -15.20
N ILE A 36 4.22 -4.69 -15.69
CA ILE A 36 4.09 -5.93 -14.90
C ILE A 36 5.46 -6.37 -14.39
N TRP A 37 6.46 -6.45 -15.28
CA TRP A 37 7.82 -6.83 -14.88
C TRP A 37 8.45 -5.83 -13.90
N VAL A 38 8.25 -4.52 -14.11
CA VAL A 38 8.71 -3.49 -13.18
C VAL A 38 8.06 -3.67 -11.80
N ALA A 39 6.75 -3.90 -11.74
CA ALA A 39 6.04 -4.13 -10.48
C ALA A 39 6.55 -5.39 -9.76
N ILE A 40 6.82 -6.48 -10.49
CA ILE A 40 7.40 -7.71 -9.93
C ILE A 40 8.80 -7.41 -9.35
N LEU A 41 9.67 -6.73 -10.09
CA LEU A 41 11.03 -6.41 -9.64
C LEU A 41 11.02 -5.50 -8.41
N LEU A 42 10.15 -4.47 -8.39
CA LEU A 42 9.98 -3.61 -7.23
C LEU A 42 9.43 -4.38 -6.02
N GLY A 43 8.46 -5.29 -6.24
CA GLY A 43 7.95 -6.15 -5.18
C GLY A 43 9.00 -7.09 -4.59
N ILE A 44 9.88 -7.66 -5.43
CA ILE A 44 11.04 -8.46 -4.98
C ILE A 44 11.98 -7.59 -4.14
N ALA A 45 12.31 -6.38 -4.58
CA ALA A 45 13.15 -5.47 -3.81
C ALA A 45 12.52 -5.11 -2.45
N CYS A 46 11.20 -4.89 -2.40
CA CYS A 46 10.48 -4.67 -1.15
C CYS A 46 10.53 -5.92 -0.23
N TRP A 47 10.41 -7.12 -0.79
CA TRP A 47 10.60 -8.37 -0.04
C TRP A 47 12.00 -8.49 0.55
N GLU A 48 13.04 -8.21 -0.24
CA GLU A 48 14.43 -8.24 0.23
C GLU A 48 14.64 -7.29 1.41
N VAL A 49 14.19 -6.03 1.29
CA VAL A 49 14.29 -5.05 2.39
C VAL A 49 13.52 -5.52 3.63
N GLY A 50 12.31 -6.06 3.45
CA GLY A 50 11.50 -6.58 4.54
C GLY A 50 12.17 -7.76 5.25
N LEU A 51 12.71 -8.71 4.49
CA LEU A 51 13.42 -9.88 5.03
C LEU A 51 14.74 -9.49 5.69
N LEU A 52 15.48 -8.53 5.12
CA LEU A 52 16.67 -7.95 5.76
C LEU A 52 16.30 -7.34 7.11
N TRP A 53 15.19 -6.60 7.22
CA TRP A 53 14.72 -6.08 8.51
C TRP A 53 14.36 -7.18 9.53
N VAL A 54 13.76 -8.28 9.06
CA VAL A 54 13.45 -9.44 9.91
C VAL A 54 14.72 -10.12 10.42
N PHE A 55 15.70 -10.34 9.54
CA PHE A 55 16.86 -11.20 9.78
C PHE A 55 18.18 -10.46 10.06
N ALA A 56 18.23 -9.12 10.03
CA ALA A 56 19.45 -8.35 10.28
C ALA A 56 20.12 -8.70 11.62
N GLU A 57 19.33 -9.07 12.61
CA GLU A 57 19.76 -9.38 13.98
C GLU A 57 19.57 -10.86 14.33
N TRP A 58 19.45 -11.75 13.34
CA TRP A 58 19.11 -13.16 13.56
C TRP A 58 19.99 -13.90 14.58
N PRO A 59 21.32 -13.65 14.73
CA PRO A 59 22.14 -14.36 15.70
C PRO A 59 21.91 -13.86 17.13
N SER A 60 21.46 -12.62 17.29
CA SER A 60 21.29 -11.93 18.57
C SER A 60 19.86 -12.00 19.12
N LEU A 61 18.88 -12.31 18.28
CA LEU A 61 17.47 -12.36 18.66
C LEU A 61 17.07 -13.76 19.11
N ARG A 62 16.18 -13.83 20.10
CA ARG A 62 15.50 -15.08 20.48
C ARG A 62 14.61 -15.55 19.34
N GLY A 63 14.40 -16.87 19.26
CA GLY A 63 13.55 -17.49 18.24
C GLY A 63 12.17 -16.83 18.08
N SER A 64 11.55 -16.49 19.21
CA SER A 64 10.24 -15.81 19.24
C SER A 64 10.25 -14.42 18.61
N GLN A 65 11.36 -13.69 18.63
CA GLN A 65 11.43 -12.32 18.16
C GLN A 65 11.45 -12.25 16.63
N TRP A 66 12.23 -13.09 15.95
CA TRP A 66 12.20 -13.12 14.48
C TRP A 66 10.88 -13.71 13.96
N LEU A 67 10.26 -14.66 14.68
CA LEU A 67 8.91 -15.14 14.37
C LEU A 67 7.87 -14.01 14.44
N LEU A 68 7.94 -13.16 15.47
CA LEU A 68 7.08 -11.98 15.59
C LEU A 68 7.32 -10.98 14.45
N LYS A 69 8.59 -10.69 14.12
CA LYS A 69 8.94 -9.80 12.99
C LYS A 69 8.41 -10.37 11.66
N LEU A 70 8.58 -11.67 11.43
CA LEU A 70 8.12 -12.35 10.22
C LEU A 70 6.59 -12.37 10.14
N GLY A 71 5.90 -12.69 11.24
CA GLY A 71 4.44 -12.63 11.32
C GLY A 71 3.90 -11.21 11.11
N GLY A 72 4.58 -10.20 11.63
CA GLY A 72 4.27 -8.79 11.39
C GLY A 72 4.42 -8.40 9.92
N LEU A 73 5.51 -8.82 9.26
CA LEU A 73 5.72 -8.59 7.83
C LEU A 73 4.66 -9.28 6.97
N SER A 74 4.31 -10.53 7.29
CA SER A 74 3.24 -11.27 6.60
C SER A 74 1.88 -10.60 6.79
N LEU A 75 1.55 -10.17 8.01
CA LEU A 75 0.31 -9.46 8.29
C LEU A 75 0.25 -8.11 7.57
N TYR A 76 1.37 -7.40 7.51
CA TYR A 76 1.50 -6.16 6.76
C TYR A 76 1.26 -6.36 5.26
N GLY A 77 1.89 -7.36 4.64
CA GLY A 77 1.67 -7.68 3.23
C GLY A 77 0.21 -8.07 2.94
N TRP A 78 -0.38 -8.90 3.80
CA TRP A 78 -1.78 -9.31 3.70
C TRP A 78 -2.76 -8.13 3.85
N ALA A 79 -2.56 -7.28 4.85
CA ALA A 79 -3.39 -6.10 5.08
C ALA A 79 -3.25 -5.10 3.93
N SER A 80 -2.02 -4.88 3.45
CA SER A 80 -1.75 -3.98 2.33
C SER A 80 -2.38 -4.46 1.03
N TYR A 81 -2.39 -5.77 0.79
CA TYR A 81 -3.07 -6.35 -0.38
C TYR A 81 -4.58 -6.07 -0.39
N ARG A 82 -5.23 -6.11 0.79
CA ARG A 82 -6.68 -5.91 0.89
C ARG A 82 -7.10 -4.46 1.02
N VAL A 83 -6.31 -3.65 1.70
CA VAL A 83 -6.66 -2.27 2.02
C VAL A 83 -6.10 -1.34 0.96
N SER A 84 -6.97 -0.49 0.39
CA SER A 84 -6.62 0.57 -0.54
C SER A 84 -7.06 1.91 0.01
N ALA A 85 -6.10 2.83 0.14
CA ALA A 85 -6.36 4.23 0.46
C ALA A 85 -6.31 5.07 -0.83
N LYS A 86 -7.42 5.71 -1.17
CA LYS A 86 -7.54 6.62 -2.32
C LYS A 86 -7.78 8.04 -1.80
N PRO A 87 -6.73 8.83 -1.53
CA PRO A 87 -6.88 10.24 -1.16
C PRO A 87 -7.45 11.03 -2.35
N ASP A 88 -8.19 12.11 -2.04
CA ASP A 88 -8.55 13.08 -3.08
C ASP A 88 -7.41 14.10 -3.24
N TYR A 89 -6.67 13.97 -4.35
CA TYR A 89 -5.53 14.83 -4.66
C TYR A 89 -5.92 16.29 -4.97
N THR A 90 -7.19 16.57 -5.25
CA THR A 90 -7.67 17.94 -5.47
C THR A 90 -7.80 18.73 -4.17
N ASN A 91 -7.73 18.04 -3.02
CA ASN A 91 -7.94 18.62 -1.69
C ASN A 91 -6.90 18.09 -0.68
N LEU A 92 -5.61 18.26 -1.03
CA LEU A 92 -4.43 17.98 -0.19
C LEU A 92 -3.76 19.27 0.35
N GLY A 93 -4.46 20.40 0.41
CA GLY A 93 -3.86 21.64 0.93
C GLY A 93 -2.87 22.26 -0.05
N TRP A 94 -1.93 23.07 0.44
CA TRP A 94 -0.98 23.79 -0.42
C TRP A 94 0.26 22.93 -0.72
N TRP A 95 0.83 23.11 -1.93
CA TRP A 95 1.98 22.33 -2.41
C TRP A 95 1.76 20.81 -2.39
N GLY A 96 0.53 20.34 -2.62
CA GLY A 96 0.21 18.92 -2.71
C GLY A 96 0.30 18.14 -1.40
N GLY A 97 0.13 18.80 -0.24
CA GLY A 97 0.16 18.15 1.08
C GLY A 97 1.21 18.67 2.04
N LEU A 98 2.13 19.53 1.58
CA LEU A 98 3.28 19.97 2.37
C LEU A 98 2.97 21.14 3.31
N LEU A 99 1.93 21.92 3.02
CA LEU A 99 1.49 23.04 3.86
C LEU A 99 0.01 22.88 4.22
N ASP A 100 -0.26 22.85 5.53
CA ASP A 100 -1.60 22.81 6.11
C ASP A 100 -2.41 24.01 5.60
N ASN A 101 -3.63 23.76 5.11
CA ASN A 101 -4.61 24.82 5.02
C ASN A 101 -5.31 24.93 6.39
N PRO A 102 -5.07 26.00 7.18
CA PRO A 102 -5.53 26.07 8.57
C PRO A 102 -7.06 26.14 8.73
N PHE A 103 -7.81 26.30 7.63
CA PHE A 103 -9.26 26.50 7.62
C PHE A 103 -10.05 25.30 7.06
N ARG A 104 -9.41 24.19 6.67
CA ARG A 104 -10.08 23.05 6.02
C ARG A 104 -9.73 21.73 6.70
N SER A 105 -10.65 21.15 7.46
CA SER A 105 -10.40 19.87 8.15
C SER A 105 -10.45 18.68 7.20
N SER A 106 -11.16 18.80 6.07
CA SER A 106 -11.19 17.80 5.00
C SER A 106 -9.81 17.52 4.35
N ASP A 107 -8.92 18.53 4.36
CA ASP A 107 -7.52 18.40 3.89
C ASP A 107 -6.71 17.40 4.74
N ASN A 108 -6.82 17.50 6.07
CA ASN A 108 -6.12 16.59 6.99
C ASN A 108 -6.49 15.12 6.76
N VAL A 109 -7.75 14.84 6.41
CA VAL A 109 -8.20 13.47 6.11
C VAL A 109 -7.56 12.95 4.83
N ASN A 110 -7.53 13.77 3.77
CA ASN A 110 -6.87 13.40 2.51
C ASN A 110 -5.37 13.20 2.69
N ARG A 111 -4.71 14.04 3.49
CA ARG A 111 -3.28 13.88 3.77
C ARG A 111 -2.99 12.63 4.60
N TRP A 112 -3.84 12.31 5.57
CA TRP A 112 -3.75 11.05 6.30
C TRP A 112 -3.94 9.84 5.38
N LEU A 113 -4.92 9.89 4.48
CA LEU A 113 -5.12 8.85 3.45
C LEU A 113 -3.93 8.74 2.50
N PHE A 114 -3.27 9.85 2.16
CA PHE A 114 -2.05 9.84 1.35
C PHE A 114 -0.89 9.15 2.07
N TYR A 115 -0.63 9.47 3.34
CA TYR A 115 0.39 8.77 4.11
C TYR A 115 0.08 7.28 4.27
N LEU A 116 -1.18 6.95 4.49
CA LEU A 116 -1.62 5.56 4.53
C LEU A 116 -1.40 4.87 3.18
N GLN A 117 -1.68 5.54 2.06
CA GLN A 117 -1.40 5.01 0.73
C GLN A 117 0.11 4.75 0.54
N VAL A 118 0.96 5.72 0.87
CA VAL A 118 2.43 5.57 0.80
C VAL A 118 2.90 4.40 1.68
N LEU A 119 2.30 4.22 2.85
CA LEU A 119 2.61 3.10 3.75
C LEU A 119 2.15 1.75 3.18
N LEU A 120 1.02 1.66 2.47
CA LEU A 120 0.48 0.40 1.95
C LEU A 120 1.12 -0.03 0.62
N VAL A 121 1.59 0.91 -0.19
CA VAL A 121 2.16 0.62 -1.53
C VAL A 121 3.28 -0.43 -1.51
N PRO A 122 4.28 -0.38 -0.61
CA PRO A 122 5.32 -1.42 -0.55
C PRO A 122 4.74 -2.81 -0.30
N GLY A 123 3.81 -2.94 0.65
CA GLY A 123 3.13 -4.21 0.93
C GLY A 123 2.26 -4.71 -0.23
N GLN A 124 1.63 -3.80 -0.98
CA GLN A 124 0.90 -4.14 -2.20
C GLN A 124 1.84 -4.69 -3.28
N LEU A 125 2.97 -4.03 -3.52
CA LEU A 125 3.98 -4.51 -4.47
C LEU A 125 4.51 -5.89 -4.10
N MET A 126 4.78 -6.14 -2.81
CA MET A 126 5.18 -7.46 -2.30
C MET A 126 4.12 -8.53 -2.57
N ALA A 127 2.84 -8.25 -2.32
CA ALA A 127 1.76 -9.19 -2.56
C ALA A 127 1.57 -9.46 -4.05
N TYR A 128 1.59 -8.40 -4.87
CA TYR A 128 1.46 -8.49 -6.32
C TYR A 128 2.60 -9.28 -6.96
N SER A 129 3.86 -9.08 -6.53
CA SER A 129 4.98 -9.87 -7.06
C SER A 129 4.82 -11.36 -6.75
N PHE A 130 4.29 -11.69 -5.57
CA PHE A 130 4.03 -13.08 -5.19
C PHE A 130 2.91 -13.71 -6.04
N VAL A 131 1.77 -13.03 -6.17
CA VAL A 131 0.62 -13.51 -6.96
C VAL A 131 1.00 -13.67 -8.44
N MET A 132 1.64 -12.66 -9.03
CA MET A 132 2.05 -12.72 -10.43
C MET A 132 3.13 -13.77 -10.67
N GLY A 133 4.10 -13.89 -9.77
CA GLY A 133 5.11 -14.95 -9.81
C GLY A 133 4.48 -16.34 -9.78
N TRP A 134 3.47 -16.54 -8.91
CA TRP A 134 2.72 -17.79 -8.84
C TRP A 134 1.98 -18.11 -10.14
N VAL A 135 1.28 -17.14 -10.73
CA VAL A 135 0.56 -17.31 -12.00
C VAL A 135 1.52 -17.68 -13.13
N ILE A 136 2.68 -17.00 -13.23
CA ILE A 136 3.69 -17.31 -14.24
C ILE A 136 4.25 -18.73 -14.04
N PHE A 137 4.53 -19.11 -12.79
CA PHE A 137 5.02 -20.45 -12.45
C PHE A 137 4.02 -21.55 -12.81
N ASP A 138 2.73 -21.37 -12.47
CA ASP A 138 1.66 -22.31 -12.82
C ASP A 138 1.51 -22.46 -14.35
N GLN A 139 1.58 -21.35 -15.10
CA GLN A 139 1.54 -21.41 -16.57
C GLN A 139 2.73 -22.15 -17.16
N LEU A 140 3.94 -21.94 -16.62
CA LEU A 140 5.15 -22.62 -17.08
C LEU A 140 5.10 -24.13 -16.80
N THR A 141 4.69 -24.53 -15.60
CA THR A 141 4.62 -25.95 -15.22
C THR A 141 3.58 -26.71 -16.05
N ARG A 142 2.42 -26.11 -16.33
CA ARG A 142 1.41 -26.70 -17.22
C ARG A 142 1.94 -26.93 -18.63
N LYS A 143 2.75 -26.00 -19.16
CA LYS A 143 3.34 -26.11 -20.50
C LYS A 143 4.46 -27.14 -20.58
N LEU A 144 5.19 -27.39 -19.50
CA LEU A 144 6.23 -28.41 -19.44
C LEU A 144 5.65 -29.83 -19.36
N ASN A 145 4.43 -29.97 -18.82
CA ASN A 145 3.73 -31.24 -18.65
C ASN A 145 2.76 -31.57 -19.80
N SER A 146 2.70 -30.72 -20.84
CA SER A 146 1.91 -30.91 -22.07
C SER A 146 2.80 -31.27 -23.25
#